data_AF-A0A7V2V673-F1
#
_entry.id   AF-A0A7V2V673-F1
#
_cell.length_a   1.000
_cell.length_b   1.000
_cell.length_c   1.000
_cell.angle_alpha   90.00
_cell.angle_beta   90.00
_cell.angle_gamma   90.00
#
_symmetry.space_group_name_H-M   'P 1'
#
loop_
_entity.id
_entity.type
_entity.pdbx_description
1 polymer ?
#
loop_
_entity_poly.entity_id
_entity_poly.type
_entity_poly.pdbx_seq_one_letter_code
_entity_poly.pdbx_strand_id
1 'polypeptide(L)'
;MLKEKNYKKLINKFLTVNLCNLPPEKKLALFILTFFLFSLTLVSSFYLTKKWVTSDFQKRDKHLFSTSINTPHITKNLFQPETNVNPIEKNFPVENTKNLNSTSAIDVTDCYFLSEGSIWSPKYDGATFRFGGTDTNAVYRRVILPVLTDTEYTGGYFQIKGEYPDSTYFSYHLNDEKTHFISKLTDYEIYPDANSTNPFQTGGKISQQPLRYSKNNFYTLNITEQEMGLPNTLQGGFLDGVKIEQNVIMYRIYEPHDQQREGRVKIPQIYFQPKENQVIDKEKFCQFMQQNFQRKGDKMAIFMENKILDKKMQKLAQEADSQKIPGYQPPNPVSWIIGTDFPGMIKYAFPSIPLEPSGHPTGANMDTRYLAGYLDPHKEVTLIRFKAPKINEQVRYWSIGSYQPFNGLMYAYDCSRYNELLITPDNYVNMVFSMRKNKPSSACSKEEIAQKKTNCLYNWMEYSGPATLIWIRQLVSDTSYPESLIYYQDDPYNSEAIKAHLKEYYPQAIYCSRTDFEEKGWSCFE
;
A
#
# COMPACT_ATOMS: atom_id res chain seq x y z
N MET A 1 25.96 -56.14 -3.70
CA MET A 1 24.85 -56.81 -2.98
C MET A 1 25.20 -57.42 -1.62
N LEU A 2 26.46 -57.79 -1.29
CA LEU A 2 26.80 -58.32 0.05
C LEU A 2 26.92 -57.24 1.17
N LYS A 3 27.04 -55.94 0.84
CA LYS A 3 27.10 -54.83 1.82
C LYS A 3 25.73 -54.34 2.29
N GLU A 4 24.66 -54.64 1.57
CA GLU A 4 23.31 -54.10 1.82
C GLU A 4 22.53 -54.90 2.88
N LYS A 5 22.78 -56.23 2.93
CA LYS A 5 22.19 -57.13 3.95
C LYS A 5 22.68 -56.83 5.37
N ASN A 6 23.92 -56.34 5.53
CA ASN A 6 24.46 -55.97 6.83
C ASN A 6 23.89 -54.64 7.36
N TYR A 7 23.52 -53.70 6.48
CA TYR A 7 22.92 -52.43 6.87
C TYR A 7 21.49 -52.58 7.41
N LYS A 8 20.64 -53.38 6.74
CA LYS A 8 19.28 -53.66 7.22
C LYS A 8 19.25 -54.40 8.57
N LYS A 9 20.23 -55.29 8.80
CA LYS A 9 20.36 -56.03 10.07
C LYS A 9 20.81 -55.11 11.22
N LEU A 10 21.61 -54.07 10.92
CA LEU A 10 22.03 -53.05 11.90
C LEU A 10 20.87 -52.12 12.28
N ILE A 11 20.08 -51.69 11.29
CA ILE A 11 18.93 -50.79 11.47
C ILE A 11 17.81 -51.47 12.29
N ASN A 12 17.50 -52.75 12.01
CA ASN A 12 16.48 -53.49 12.79
C ASN A 12 16.92 -53.76 14.24
N LYS A 13 18.23 -53.80 14.51
CA LYS A 13 18.75 -53.92 15.89
C LYS A 13 18.74 -52.57 16.63
N PHE A 14 18.74 -51.46 15.89
CA PHE A 14 18.64 -50.09 16.42
C PHE A 14 17.20 -49.70 16.77
N LEU A 15 16.22 -50.15 15.98
CA LEU A 15 14.79 -49.82 16.16
C LEU A 15 14.10 -50.59 17.30
N THR A 16 14.77 -51.56 17.91
CA THR A 16 14.23 -52.36 19.04
C THR A 16 14.77 -51.92 20.40
N VAL A 17 15.56 -50.83 20.47
CA VAL A 17 16.05 -50.29 21.74
C VAL A 17 14.95 -49.45 22.40
N ASN A 18 14.46 -49.92 23.54
CA ASN A 18 13.44 -49.23 24.33
C ASN A 18 14.03 -47.94 24.94
N LEU A 19 13.72 -46.80 24.30
CA LEU A 19 14.33 -45.47 24.57
C LEU A 19 14.12 -44.97 26.02
N CYS A 20 13.18 -45.54 26.75
CA CYS A 20 12.84 -45.11 28.11
C CYS A 20 13.95 -45.42 29.13
N ASN A 21 14.76 -46.47 28.94
CA ASN A 21 15.74 -46.95 29.94
C ASN A 21 17.21 -46.58 29.67
N LEU A 22 17.50 -45.67 28.72
CA LEU A 22 18.87 -45.24 28.45
C LEU A 22 19.33 -44.14 29.44
N PRO A 23 20.58 -44.23 29.97
CA PRO A 23 21.20 -43.15 30.72
C PRO A 23 21.26 -41.85 29.89
N PRO A 24 21.17 -40.66 30.52
CA PRO A 24 21.08 -39.37 29.82
C PRO A 24 22.18 -39.14 28.78
N GLU A 25 23.41 -39.55 29.10
CA GLU A 25 24.58 -39.43 28.23
C GLU A 25 24.52 -40.31 26.97
N LYS A 26 23.84 -41.45 27.02
CA LYS A 26 23.60 -42.29 25.82
C LYS A 26 22.43 -41.78 24.97
N LYS A 27 21.48 -41.06 25.55
CA LYS A 27 20.39 -40.39 24.80
C LYS A 27 20.92 -39.23 23.96
N LEU A 28 21.86 -38.45 24.51
CA LEU A 28 22.50 -37.35 23.78
C LEU A 28 23.34 -37.86 22.60
N ALA A 29 24.14 -38.91 22.81
CA ALA A 29 24.92 -39.53 21.72
C ALA A 29 24.04 -40.09 20.60
N LEU A 30 22.89 -40.69 20.96
CA LEU A 30 21.92 -41.20 20.00
C LEU A 30 21.26 -40.07 19.20
N PHE A 31 20.90 -38.97 19.86
CA PHE A 31 20.31 -37.79 19.20
C PHE A 31 21.30 -37.16 18.20
N ILE A 32 22.56 -36.99 18.59
CA ILE A 32 23.63 -36.46 17.72
C ILE A 32 23.85 -37.37 16.51
N LEU A 33 23.89 -38.70 16.71
CA LEU A 33 24.07 -39.67 15.63
C LEU A 33 22.89 -39.66 14.65
N THR A 34 21.66 -39.50 15.15
CA THR A 34 20.45 -39.44 14.32
C THR A 34 20.42 -38.15 13.50
N PHE A 35 20.83 -37.03 14.11
CA PHE A 35 20.95 -35.74 13.44
C PHE A 35 22.04 -35.75 12.34
N PHE A 36 23.18 -36.42 12.59
CA PHE A 36 24.24 -36.59 11.60
C PHE A 36 23.81 -37.48 10.42
N LEU A 37 23.08 -38.56 10.67
CA LEU A 37 22.58 -39.44 9.61
C LEU A 37 21.51 -38.74 8.74
N PHE A 38 20.66 -37.91 9.34
CA PHE A 38 19.64 -37.14 8.63
C PHE A 38 20.24 -36.00 7.80
N SER A 39 21.33 -35.39 8.25
CA SER A 39 22.06 -34.37 7.47
C SER A 39 22.83 -34.98 6.29
N LEU A 40 23.40 -36.19 6.42
CA LEU A 40 24.02 -36.89 5.29
C LEU A 40 23.02 -37.30 4.19
N THR A 41 21.79 -37.67 4.53
CA THR A 41 20.74 -38.01 3.54
C THR A 41 20.22 -36.77 2.81
N LEU A 42 20.16 -35.62 3.49
CA LEU A 42 19.80 -34.33 2.87
C LEU A 42 20.89 -33.84 1.90
N VAL A 43 22.16 -33.90 2.30
CA VAL A 43 23.28 -33.48 1.45
C VAL A 43 23.45 -34.36 0.22
N SER A 44 23.23 -35.68 0.32
CA SER A 44 23.26 -36.59 -0.84
C SER A 44 22.07 -36.39 -1.78
N SER A 45 20.89 -36.07 -1.25
CA SER A 45 19.70 -35.76 -2.07
C SER A 45 19.83 -34.45 -2.86
N PHE A 46 20.48 -33.43 -2.27
CA PHE A 46 20.79 -32.16 -2.95
C PHE A 46 21.89 -32.32 -4.02
N TYR A 47 22.88 -33.19 -3.80
CA TYR A 47 23.96 -33.41 -4.76
C TYR A 47 23.47 -34.18 -6.01
N LEU A 48 22.53 -35.12 -5.83
CA LEU A 48 21.92 -35.88 -6.93
C LEU A 48 20.94 -35.04 -7.76
N THR A 49 20.13 -34.17 -7.14
CA THR A 49 19.22 -33.26 -7.86
C THR A 49 19.97 -32.18 -8.65
N LYS A 50 21.07 -31.62 -8.11
CA LYS A 50 21.88 -30.62 -8.81
C LYS A 50 22.59 -31.19 -10.06
N LYS A 51 23.01 -32.46 -10.01
CA LYS A 51 23.66 -33.14 -11.14
C LYS A 51 22.67 -33.55 -12.24
N TRP A 52 21.41 -33.80 -11.87
CA TRP A 52 20.34 -34.11 -12.83
C TRP A 52 19.88 -32.86 -13.59
N VAL A 53 19.60 -31.76 -12.87
CA VAL A 53 19.09 -30.50 -13.47
C VAL A 53 20.10 -29.85 -14.41
N THR A 54 21.40 -29.94 -14.12
CA THR A 54 22.46 -29.36 -14.98
C THR A 54 22.71 -30.15 -16.26
N SER A 55 22.46 -31.47 -16.27
CA SER A 55 22.67 -32.30 -17.47
C SER A 55 21.51 -32.22 -18.47
N ASP A 56 20.29 -31.96 -17.99
CA ASP A 56 19.08 -31.86 -18.84
C ASP A 56 18.95 -30.47 -19.49
N PHE A 57 19.42 -29.41 -18.84
CA PHE A 57 19.43 -28.06 -19.41
C PHE A 57 20.42 -27.91 -20.57
N GLN A 58 21.62 -28.52 -20.47
CA GLN A 58 22.64 -28.42 -21.54
C GLN A 58 22.32 -29.23 -22.81
N LYS A 59 21.33 -30.12 -22.78
CA LYS A 59 20.91 -30.91 -23.95
C LYS A 59 19.73 -30.32 -24.71
N ARG A 60 18.96 -29.38 -24.15
CA ARG A 60 17.78 -28.78 -24.81
C ARG A 60 18.05 -27.48 -25.56
N ASP A 61 19.16 -26.79 -25.31
CA ASP A 61 19.46 -25.47 -25.90
C ASP A 61 20.19 -25.47 -27.25
N LYS A 62 20.42 -26.62 -27.89
CA LYS A 62 21.14 -26.68 -29.19
C LYS A 62 20.27 -26.80 -30.45
N HIS A 63 18.94 -26.76 -30.35
CA HIS A 63 18.08 -26.98 -31.53
C HIS A 63 16.99 -25.94 -31.83
N LEU A 64 16.95 -24.79 -31.15
CA LEU A 64 15.86 -23.83 -31.35
C LEU A 64 16.32 -22.36 -31.45
N PHE A 65 17.34 -22.02 -32.24
CA PHE A 65 17.53 -20.64 -32.72
C PHE A 65 18.25 -20.59 -34.07
N SER A 66 17.48 -20.72 -35.15
CA SER A 66 17.81 -20.07 -36.43
C SER A 66 16.51 -19.76 -37.16
N THR A 67 16.02 -18.54 -37.01
CA THR A 67 15.33 -17.75 -38.06
C THR A 67 14.93 -16.41 -37.47
N SER A 68 15.37 -15.36 -38.16
CA SER A 68 15.07 -13.96 -37.93
C SER A 68 13.59 -13.64 -38.14
N ILE A 69 12.93 -12.99 -37.17
CA ILE A 69 11.73 -12.19 -37.43
C ILE A 69 11.82 -10.90 -36.62
N ASN A 70 11.68 -9.78 -37.33
CA ASN A 70 11.68 -8.40 -36.87
C ASN A 70 10.71 -8.17 -35.69
N THR A 71 11.20 -7.54 -34.62
CA THR A 71 10.40 -6.95 -33.55
C THR A 71 9.95 -5.54 -33.95
N PRO A 72 8.64 -5.23 -33.98
CA PRO A 72 8.19 -3.84 -33.94
C PRO A 72 8.23 -3.35 -32.49
N HIS A 73 8.77 -2.15 -32.29
CA HIS A 73 8.65 -1.39 -31.06
C HIS A 73 7.16 -1.19 -30.72
N ILE A 74 6.71 -1.76 -29.61
CA ILE A 74 5.43 -1.41 -28.99
C ILE A 74 5.75 -0.61 -27.73
N THR A 75 5.75 0.71 -27.89
CA THR A 75 5.54 1.67 -26.79
C THR A 75 4.07 1.56 -26.37
N LYS A 76 3.80 1.11 -25.14
CA LYS A 76 2.45 1.17 -24.56
C LYS A 76 2.36 2.39 -23.65
N ASN A 77 1.61 3.38 -24.14
CA ASN A 77 1.06 4.50 -23.39
C ASN A 77 0.21 3.97 -22.22
N LEU A 78 0.72 4.10 -21.00
CA LEU A 78 -0.10 4.26 -19.80
C LEU A 78 0.07 5.73 -19.42
N PHE A 79 -1.04 6.44 -19.19
CA PHE A 79 -1.12 7.88 -18.95
C PHE A 79 -1.08 8.77 -20.22
N GLN A 80 -2.24 8.97 -20.83
CA GLN A 80 -2.56 10.24 -21.48
C GLN A 80 -3.65 10.95 -20.67
N PRO A 81 -3.51 12.26 -20.39
CA PRO A 81 -4.63 13.08 -19.96
C PRO A 81 -5.47 13.43 -21.19
N GLU A 82 -6.67 12.87 -21.31
CA GLU A 82 -7.63 13.33 -22.31
C GLU A 82 -8.01 14.78 -21.98
N THR A 83 -7.57 15.70 -22.84
CA THR A 83 -8.02 17.09 -22.83
C THR A 83 -9.05 17.30 -23.95
N ASN A 84 -10.09 18.06 -23.61
CA ASN A 84 -11.21 18.50 -24.46
C ASN A 84 -12.27 17.45 -24.82
N VAL A 85 -13.26 17.31 -23.94
CA VAL A 85 -14.63 16.97 -24.35
C VAL A 85 -15.53 18.17 -24.03
N ASN A 86 -16.05 18.82 -25.08
CA ASN A 86 -17.13 19.81 -24.98
C ASN A 86 -18.34 19.17 -24.26
N PRO A 87 -19.13 19.94 -23.47
CA PRO A 87 -20.30 19.40 -22.83
C PRO A 87 -21.35 19.09 -23.89
N ILE A 88 -21.47 17.81 -24.28
CA ILE A 88 -22.66 17.33 -24.98
C ILE A 88 -23.68 17.07 -23.88
N GLU A 89 -24.66 17.95 -23.75
CA GLU A 89 -25.92 17.66 -23.07
C GLU A 89 -26.57 16.43 -23.74
N LYS A 90 -26.23 15.24 -23.26
CA LYS A 90 -27.02 14.04 -23.56
C LYS A 90 -28.15 13.99 -22.54
N ASN A 91 -29.29 14.55 -22.93
CA ASN A 91 -30.57 14.22 -22.33
C ASN A 91 -30.79 12.70 -22.47
N PHE A 92 -30.63 11.97 -21.38
CA PHE A 92 -31.04 10.57 -21.32
C PHE A 92 -32.59 10.52 -21.29
N PRO A 93 -33.25 9.83 -22.23
CA PRO A 93 -34.69 9.68 -22.18
C PRO A 93 -35.07 8.81 -20.97
N VAL A 94 -35.94 9.35 -20.12
CA VAL A 94 -36.62 8.63 -19.06
C VAL A 94 -37.68 7.74 -19.73
N GLU A 95 -37.30 6.50 -20.05
CA GLU A 95 -38.28 5.47 -20.41
C GLU A 95 -38.86 4.83 -19.15
N ASN A 96 -40.18 4.98 -18.99
CA ASN A 96 -41.00 4.28 -18.02
C ASN A 96 -40.94 2.76 -18.28
N THR A 97 -40.08 2.03 -17.57
CA THR A 97 -40.10 0.58 -17.55
C THR A 97 -41.20 0.09 -16.59
N LYS A 98 -42.28 -0.41 -17.20
CA LYS A 98 -43.31 -1.21 -16.54
C LYS A 98 -42.72 -2.51 -15.99
N ASN A 99 -43.06 -2.82 -14.73
CA ASN A 99 -43.04 -4.13 -14.06
C ASN A 99 -42.34 -5.29 -14.80
N LEU A 100 -41.04 -5.46 -14.53
CA LEU A 100 -40.35 -6.75 -14.57
C LEU A 100 -40.14 -7.21 -13.12
N ASN A 101 -40.39 -8.49 -12.84
CA ASN A 101 -40.23 -9.08 -11.51
C ASN A 101 -38.85 -8.75 -10.93
N SER A 102 -38.80 -7.80 -9.99
CA SER A 102 -37.55 -7.27 -9.45
C SER A 102 -36.80 -8.37 -8.73
N THR A 103 -35.64 -8.76 -9.27
CA THR A 103 -34.65 -9.53 -8.52
C THR A 103 -34.11 -8.59 -7.45
N SER A 104 -34.60 -8.70 -6.21
CA SER A 104 -34.26 -7.78 -5.15
C SER A 104 -32.80 -7.92 -4.77
N ALA A 105 -32.04 -6.82 -4.81
CA ALA A 105 -30.70 -6.75 -4.26
C ALA A 105 -30.66 -7.30 -2.83
N ILE A 106 -29.62 -8.06 -2.50
CA ILE A 106 -29.48 -8.68 -1.19
C ILE A 106 -28.48 -7.88 -0.38
N ASP A 107 -28.86 -7.43 0.82
CA ASP A 107 -27.90 -6.82 1.76
C ASP A 107 -26.95 -7.90 2.28
N VAL A 108 -25.67 -7.73 1.97
CA VAL A 108 -24.59 -8.66 2.34
C VAL A 108 -23.58 -8.01 3.29
N THR A 109 -23.90 -6.82 3.81
CA THR A 109 -23.07 -6.08 4.77
C THR A 109 -22.76 -6.92 6.01
N ASP A 110 -23.71 -7.76 6.42
CA ASP A 110 -23.62 -8.60 7.61
C ASP A 110 -23.30 -10.08 7.29
N CYS A 111 -22.96 -10.42 6.03
CA CYS A 111 -22.63 -11.80 5.64
C CYS A 111 -21.32 -12.31 6.28
N TYR A 112 -20.61 -11.50 7.05
CA TYR A 112 -19.29 -11.80 7.57
C TYR A 112 -19.23 -11.69 9.08
N PHE A 113 -18.67 -12.74 9.68
CA PHE A 113 -18.36 -12.80 11.10
C PHE A 113 -16.85 -12.67 11.29
N LEU A 114 -16.27 -11.54 10.87
CA LEU A 114 -15.13 -11.01 11.63
C LEU A 114 -15.67 -10.52 12.98
N SER A 115 -14.80 -10.34 13.97
CA SER A 115 -15.15 -10.11 15.39
C SER A 115 -16.17 -8.98 15.70
N GLU A 116 -16.58 -8.19 14.72
CA GLU A 116 -17.47 -7.03 14.84
C GLU A 116 -18.76 -7.12 13.98
N GLY A 117 -19.03 -8.23 13.27
CA GLY A 117 -20.32 -8.46 12.59
C GLY A 117 -20.56 -7.64 11.32
N SER A 118 -19.51 -7.18 10.65
CA SER A 118 -19.56 -6.50 9.34
C SER A 118 -18.56 -7.14 8.38
N ILE A 119 -18.87 -7.10 7.07
CA ILE A 119 -17.99 -7.49 5.97
C ILE A 119 -16.79 -6.54 5.79
N TRP A 120 -16.92 -5.32 6.29
CA TRP A 120 -15.80 -4.41 6.36
C TRP A 120 -14.85 -4.80 7.47
N SER A 121 -13.56 -4.58 7.24
CA SER A 121 -12.56 -4.66 8.29
C SER A 121 -12.85 -3.66 9.42
N PRO A 122 -12.26 -3.89 10.61
CA PRO A 122 -12.13 -2.85 11.61
C PRO A 122 -11.52 -1.57 11.02
N LYS A 123 -11.75 -0.45 11.71
CA LYS A 123 -11.16 0.83 11.34
C LYS A 123 -9.65 0.78 11.55
N TYR A 124 -8.89 0.99 10.48
CA TYR A 124 -7.45 1.20 10.54
C TYR A 124 -7.17 2.70 10.51
N ASP A 125 -7.12 3.31 11.67
CA ASP A 125 -6.78 4.74 11.79
C ASP A 125 -5.27 4.90 11.69
N GLY A 126 -4.76 5.62 10.69
CA GLY A 126 -3.32 5.78 10.50
C GLY A 126 -2.59 6.37 11.71
N ALA A 127 -3.29 7.08 12.59
CA ALA A 127 -2.71 7.57 13.84
C ALA A 127 -2.28 6.44 14.79
N THR A 128 -2.96 5.29 14.74
CA THR A 128 -2.75 4.11 15.61
C THR A 128 -2.25 2.89 14.83
N PHE A 129 -2.90 2.58 13.71
CA PHE A 129 -2.54 1.58 12.72
C PHE A 129 -1.45 2.13 11.78
N ARG A 130 -0.22 2.11 12.29
CA ARG A 130 0.96 2.72 11.66
C ARG A 130 1.71 1.77 10.72
N PHE A 131 1.05 0.80 10.11
CA PHE A 131 1.70 -0.21 9.24
C PHE A 131 1.31 -0.02 7.78
N GLY A 132 2.16 -0.49 6.86
CA GLY A 132 1.90 -0.39 5.42
C GLY A 132 2.22 0.96 4.82
N GLY A 133 3.01 1.78 5.51
CA GLY A 133 3.31 3.12 5.02
C GLY A 133 2.08 4.04 5.02
N THR A 134 1.17 3.83 5.97
CA THR A 134 -0.03 4.63 6.17
C THR A 134 0.30 6.10 6.45
N ASP A 135 -0.62 6.98 6.06
CA ASP A 135 -0.60 8.38 6.50
C ASP A 135 -1.32 8.48 7.85
N THR A 136 -0.71 9.13 8.84
CA THR A 136 -1.31 9.28 10.17
C THR A 136 -2.58 10.14 10.16
N ASN A 137 -2.81 10.90 9.08
CA ASN A 137 -3.99 11.73 8.87
C ASN A 137 -5.11 11.04 8.06
N ALA A 138 -4.93 9.76 7.71
CA ALA A 138 -5.90 9.00 6.96
C ALA A 138 -6.51 7.87 7.79
N VAL A 139 -7.69 7.43 7.37
CA VAL A 139 -8.39 6.27 7.89
C VAL A 139 -8.65 5.31 6.75
N TYR A 140 -8.40 4.03 7.02
CA TYR A 140 -8.50 2.96 6.04
C TYR A 140 -9.49 1.92 6.53
N ARG A 141 -10.27 1.39 5.59
CA ARG A 141 -11.05 0.17 5.76
C ARG A 141 -10.89 -0.67 4.51
N ARG A 142 -11.10 -1.97 4.63
CA ARG A 142 -11.14 -2.86 3.46
C ARG A 142 -12.36 -3.74 3.48
N VAL A 143 -12.72 -4.20 2.29
CA VAL A 143 -13.61 -5.33 2.11
C VAL A 143 -13.01 -6.29 1.09
N ILE A 144 -13.21 -7.58 1.32
CA ILE A 144 -12.79 -8.65 0.41
C ILE A 144 -14.06 -9.26 -0.17
N LEU A 145 -14.20 -9.17 -1.48
CA LEU A 145 -15.32 -9.73 -2.23
C LEU A 145 -14.83 -10.90 -3.09
N PRO A 146 -15.59 -12.00 -3.18
CA PRO A 146 -15.21 -13.13 -4.03
C PRO A 146 -15.25 -12.71 -5.50
N VAL A 147 -14.41 -13.38 -6.29
CA VAL A 147 -14.58 -13.39 -7.74
C VAL A 147 -15.74 -14.33 -8.08
N LEU A 148 -16.72 -13.84 -8.85
CA LEU A 148 -17.99 -14.49 -9.18
C LEU A 148 -17.91 -15.32 -10.46
N THR A 149 -16.97 -15.03 -11.36
CA THR A 149 -16.73 -15.80 -12.57
C THR A 149 -16.44 -17.27 -12.25
N ASP A 150 -17.01 -18.18 -13.03
CA ASP A 150 -16.99 -19.64 -12.84
C ASP A 150 -17.70 -20.13 -11.56
N THR A 151 -18.61 -19.32 -11.02
CA THR A 151 -19.49 -19.72 -9.91
C THR A 151 -20.97 -19.69 -10.35
N GLU A 152 -21.86 -20.22 -9.52
CA GLU A 152 -23.31 -20.11 -9.75
C GLU A 152 -23.82 -18.64 -9.76
N TYR A 153 -23.03 -17.70 -9.22
CA TYR A 153 -23.31 -16.27 -9.16
C TYR A 153 -22.73 -15.48 -10.35
N THR A 154 -22.18 -16.16 -11.36
CA THR A 154 -21.67 -15.52 -12.59
C THR A 154 -22.74 -14.65 -13.23
N GLY A 155 -22.38 -13.40 -13.57
CA GLY A 155 -23.27 -12.39 -14.14
C GLY A 155 -23.96 -11.50 -13.10
N GLY A 156 -23.87 -11.82 -11.81
CA GLY A 156 -24.18 -10.89 -10.72
C GLY A 156 -23.04 -9.91 -10.46
N TYR A 157 -23.28 -8.92 -9.61
CA TYR A 157 -22.30 -7.90 -9.24
C TYR A 157 -22.57 -7.36 -7.83
N PHE A 158 -21.62 -6.63 -7.25
CA PHE A 158 -21.82 -5.99 -5.94
C PHE A 158 -22.11 -4.50 -6.10
N GLN A 159 -22.88 -3.94 -5.17
CA GLN A 159 -23.07 -2.51 -5.02
C GLN A 159 -22.56 -2.05 -3.66
N ILE A 160 -21.84 -0.93 -3.64
CA ILE A 160 -21.51 -0.22 -2.40
C ILE A 160 -22.35 1.05 -2.35
N LYS A 161 -23.18 1.18 -1.32
CA LYS A 161 -24.04 2.35 -1.10
C LYS A 161 -23.54 3.13 0.11
N GLY A 162 -23.23 4.41 -0.09
CA GLY A 162 -22.61 5.23 0.95
C GLY A 162 -23.11 6.67 0.93
N GLU A 163 -22.62 7.44 1.89
CA GLU A 163 -22.79 8.89 1.97
C GLU A 163 -21.41 9.56 1.77
N TYR A 164 -21.36 10.69 1.08
CA TYR A 164 -20.12 11.46 0.89
C TYR A 164 -19.59 11.95 2.25
N PRO A 165 -18.39 11.51 2.68
CA PRO A 165 -17.84 11.88 3.98
C PRO A 165 -17.42 13.36 4.04
N ASP A 166 -17.49 13.95 5.23
CA ASP A 166 -16.84 15.21 5.58
C ASP A 166 -15.32 15.03 5.67
N SER A 167 -14.63 15.15 4.54
CA SER A 167 -13.18 14.99 4.49
C SER A 167 -12.54 15.86 3.41
N THR A 168 -11.21 15.91 3.39
CA THR A 168 -10.47 16.54 2.29
C THR A 168 -10.45 15.65 1.05
N TYR A 169 -10.48 14.34 1.25
CA TYR A 169 -10.49 13.36 0.16
C TYR A 169 -11.07 12.02 0.61
N PHE A 170 -11.68 11.28 -0.32
CA PHE A 170 -11.90 9.84 -0.16
C PHE A 170 -11.81 9.06 -1.48
N SER A 171 -11.61 7.75 -1.39
CA SER A 171 -11.57 6.88 -2.57
C SER A 171 -11.84 5.41 -2.26
N TYR A 172 -12.18 4.67 -3.31
CA TYR A 172 -12.21 3.23 -3.38
C TYR A 172 -11.18 2.75 -4.39
N HIS A 173 -10.28 1.88 -3.97
CA HIS A 173 -9.35 1.22 -4.90
C HIS A 173 -9.56 -0.27 -4.83
N LEU A 174 -9.77 -0.89 -5.99
CA LEU A 174 -9.85 -2.33 -6.15
C LEU A 174 -8.45 -2.87 -6.48
N ASN A 175 -8.05 -3.90 -5.77
CA ASN A 175 -6.76 -4.57 -5.89
C ASN A 175 -6.97 -6.09 -5.90
N ASP A 176 -5.93 -6.83 -6.30
CA ASP A 176 -5.87 -8.29 -6.10
C ASP A 176 -5.51 -8.64 -4.64
N GLU A 177 -5.41 -9.94 -4.34
CA GLU A 177 -5.04 -10.45 -3.03
C GLU A 177 -3.58 -10.13 -2.60
N LYS A 178 -2.76 -9.67 -3.54
CA LYS A 178 -1.36 -9.24 -3.34
C LYS A 178 -1.21 -7.73 -3.32
N THR A 179 -2.32 -6.98 -3.33
CA THR A 179 -2.38 -5.51 -3.34
C THR A 179 -1.97 -4.84 -4.64
N HIS A 180 -1.83 -5.58 -5.74
CA HIS A 180 -1.62 -4.96 -7.04
C HIS A 180 -2.89 -4.20 -7.44
N PHE A 181 -2.70 -2.94 -7.83
CA PHE A 181 -3.77 -2.07 -8.27
C PHE A 181 -4.49 -2.61 -9.53
N ILE A 182 -5.83 -2.55 -9.53
CA ILE A 182 -6.66 -2.93 -10.68
C ILE A 182 -7.47 -1.74 -11.19
N SER A 183 -8.30 -1.14 -10.33
CA SER A 183 -9.16 0.00 -10.70
C SER A 183 -9.44 0.89 -9.50
N LYS A 184 -9.88 2.13 -9.72
CA LYS A 184 -10.28 3.06 -8.66
C LYS A 184 -11.47 3.93 -9.04
N LEU A 185 -12.12 4.46 -8.01
CA LEU A 185 -13.02 5.58 -8.07
C LEU A 185 -12.73 6.51 -6.89
N THR A 186 -12.67 7.78 -7.21
CA THR A 186 -12.26 8.86 -6.31
C THR A 186 -13.43 9.80 -6.08
N ASP A 187 -13.43 10.50 -4.95
CA ASP A 187 -14.51 11.39 -4.53
C ASP A 187 -15.12 12.25 -5.66
N TYR A 188 -14.31 12.90 -6.50
CA TYR A 188 -14.72 13.79 -7.58
C TYR A 188 -15.09 13.05 -8.87
N GLU A 189 -14.83 11.75 -8.98
CA GLU A 189 -15.19 10.89 -10.12
C GLU A 189 -16.55 10.22 -9.89
N ILE A 190 -17.01 10.16 -8.64
CA ILE A 190 -18.25 9.49 -8.26
C ILE A 190 -19.44 10.40 -8.56
N TYR A 191 -20.39 9.90 -9.34
CA TYR A 191 -21.67 10.55 -9.56
C TYR A 191 -22.58 10.36 -8.34
N PRO A 192 -23.27 11.41 -7.87
CA PRO A 192 -24.22 11.28 -6.77
C PRO A 192 -25.48 10.53 -7.20
N ASP A 193 -26.15 9.89 -6.23
CA ASP A 193 -27.47 9.32 -6.42
C ASP A 193 -28.51 10.42 -6.71
N ALA A 194 -29.69 10.03 -7.21
CA ALA A 194 -30.78 10.97 -7.45
C ALA A 194 -31.11 11.79 -6.19
N ASN A 195 -31.26 13.12 -6.36
CA ASN A 195 -31.47 14.11 -5.29
C ASN A 195 -30.29 14.28 -4.31
N SER A 196 -29.11 13.73 -4.61
CA SER A 196 -27.87 13.97 -3.89
C SER A 196 -26.94 14.90 -4.68
N THR A 197 -25.97 15.51 -4.01
CA THR A 197 -24.92 16.32 -4.64
C THR A 197 -23.54 15.79 -4.26
N ASN A 198 -22.58 15.83 -5.18
CA ASN A 198 -21.19 15.52 -4.87
C ASN A 198 -20.47 16.79 -4.34
N PRO A 199 -20.06 16.85 -3.07
CA PRO A 199 -19.41 18.04 -2.49
C PRO A 199 -17.95 18.22 -2.93
N PHE A 200 -17.36 17.24 -3.63
CA PHE A 200 -15.97 17.27 -4.13
C PHE A 200 -15.86 17.85 -5.54
N GLN A 201 -17.01 18.23 -6.13
CA GLN A 201 -17.09 18.89 -7.42
C GLN A 201 -17.65 20.32 -7.27
N THR A 202 -17.13 21.25 -8.06
CA THR A 202 -17.71 22.60 -8.23
C THR A 202 -17.96 22.84 -9.71
N GLY A 203 -19.22 23.06 -10.10
CA GLY A 203 -19.58 23.26 -11.52
C GLY A 203 -19.20 22.08 -12.43
N GLY A 204 -19.24 20.85 -11.91
CA GLY A 204 -18.86 19.64 -12.65
C GLY A 204 -17.35 19.43 -12.83
N LYS A 205 -16.50 20.25 -12.20
CA LYS A 205 -15.04 20.10 -12.20
C LYS A 205 -14.53 19.65 -10.84
N ILE A 206 -13.36 19.03 -10.84
CA ILE A 206 -12.59 18.69 -9.64
C ILE A 206 -12.46 19.96 -8.78
N SER A 207 -12.97 19.92 -7.55
CA SER A 207 -12.76 21.04 -6.63
C SER A 207 -11.45 20.83 -5.86
N GLN A 208 -10.52 21.79 -5.91
CA GLN A 208 -9.37 21.78 -5.00
C GLN A 208 -9.78 22.15 -3.56
N GLN A 209 -10.98 22.71 -3.38
CA GLN A 209 -11.63 23.03 -2.11
C GLN A 209 -12.98 22.34 -2.03
N PRO A 210 -13.07 21.08 -1.60
CA PRO A 210 -14.36 20.43 -1.42
C PRO A 210 -15.27 21.26 -0.51
N LEU A 211 -16.55 21.33 -0.85
CA LEU A 211 -17.55 21.97 -0.01
C LEU A 211 -17.61 21.24 1.33
N ARG A 212 -17.77 21.99 2.43
CA ARG A 212 -18.00 21.39 3.74
C ARG A 212 -19.27 20.54 3.70
N TYR A 213 -19.26 19.45 4.46
CA TYR A 213 -20.33 18.45 4.48
C TYR A 213 -21.73 19.03 4.61
N SER A 214 -22.63 18.47 3.79
CA SER A 214 -24.08 18.54 3.98
C SER A 214 -24.64 17.13 4.05
N LYS A 215 -25.57 16.92 5.00
CA LYS A 215 -26.22 15.62 5.21
C LYS A 215 -26.96 15.15 3.97
N ASN A 216 -27.11 13.83 3.85
CA ASN A 216 -27.98 13.16 2.88
C ASN A 216 -27.48 13.26 1.42
N ASN A 217 -26.17 13.31 1.22
CA ASN A 217 -25.58 13.17 -0.11
C ASN A 217 -25.09 11.74 -0.30
N PHE A 218 -25.83 10.96 -1.07
CA PHE A 218 -25.59 9.54 -1.27
C PHE A 218 -24.94 9.23 -2.61
N TYR A 219 -24.27 8.08 -2.68
CA TYR A 219 -23.76 7.50 -3.91
C TYR A 219 -23.90 5.97 -3.89
N THR A 220 -24.02 5.41 -5.08
CA THR A 220 -23.94 3.98 -5.35
C THR A 220 -22.79 3.68 -6.30
N LEU A 221 -21.91 2.76 -5.92
CA LEU A 221 -20.83 2.20 -6.75
C LEU A 221 -21.20 0.79 -7.17
N ASN A 222 -20.75 0.36 -8.34
CA ASN A 222 -20.93 -1.00 -8.85
C ASN A 222 -19.56 -1.69 -8.97
N ILE A 223 -19.47 -2.96 -8.59
CA ILE A 223 -18.26 -3.77 -8.68
C ILE A 223 -18.55 -4.94 -9.59
N THR A 224 -18.02 -4.87 -10.81
CA THR A 224 -18.36 -5.79 -11.89
C THR A 224 -17.12 -6.53 -12.38
N GLU A 225 -17.31 -7.72 -12.94
CA GLU A 225 -16.22 -8.51 -13.57
C GLU A 225 -16.29 -8.47 -15.09
N GLN A 226 -17.30 -7.79 -15.61
CA GLN A 226 -17.57 -7.58 -17.02
C GLN A 226 -18.05 -6.15 -17.24
N GLU A 227 -17.91 -5.67 -18.46
CA GLU A 227 -18.46 -4.37 -18.88
C GLU A 227 -19.98 -4.41 -18.85
N MET A 228 -20.59 -3.51 -18.08
CA MET A 228 -22.05 -3.44 -17.90
C MET A 228 -22.62 -2.05 -18.22
N GLY A 229 -21.78 -1.06 -18.53
CA GLY A 229 -22.22 0.31 -18.81
C GLY A 229 -22.90 1.01 -17.63
N LEU A 230 -22.69 0.52 -16.40
CA LEU A 230 -23.22 1.12 -15.18
C LEU A 230 -22.35 2.33 -14.77
N PRO A 231 -22.95 3.42 -14.25
CA PRO A 231 -22.17 4.51 -13.67
C PRO A 231 -21.40 4.03 -12.44
N ASN A 232 -20.38 4.79 -12.02
CA ASN A 232 -19.63 4.52 -10.79
C ASN A 232 -19.13 3.06 -10.70
N THR A 233 -18.54 2.53 -11.78
CA THR A 233 -18.12 1.13 -11.85
C THR A 233 -16.63 0.95 -11.53
N LEU A 234 -16.33 0.06 -10.57
CA LEU A 234 -15.02 -0.54 -10.35
C LEU A 234 -15.00 -1.90 -11.03
N GLN A 235 -14.26 -2.03 -12.13
CA GLN A 235 -14.09 -3.31 -12.79
C GLN A 235 -13.00 -4.13 -12.08
N GLY A 236 -13.30 -5.39 -11.77
CA GLY A 236 -12.43 -6.33 -11.06
C GLY A 236 -12.43 -7.72 -11.67
N GLY A 237 -12.04 -8.73 -10.88
CA GLY A 237 -12.00 -10.14 -11.27
C GLY A 237 -10.77 -10.57 -12.09
N PHE A 238 -10.10 -9.63 -12.76
CA PHE A 238 -8.94 -9.89 -13.60
C PHE A 238 -7.87 -8.79 -13.45
N LEU A 239 -6.60 -9.19 -13.56
CA LEU A 239 -5.44 -8.31 -13.72
C LEU A 239 -4.67 -8.79 -14.96
N ASP A 240 -4.49 -7.91 -15.95
CA ASP A 240 -3.84 -8.23 -17.23
C ASP A 240 -4.39 -9.49 -17.94
N GLY A 241 -5.72 -9.68 -17.85
CA GLY A 241 -6.42 -10.83 -18.43
C GLY A 241 -6.28 -12.13 -17.63
N VAL A 242 -5.53 -12.12 -16.52
CA VAL A 242 -5.41 -13.25 -15.59
C VAL A 242 -6.42 -13.10 -14.48
N LYS A 243 -7.21 -14.16 -14.23
CA LYS A 243 -8.20 -14.19 -13.14
C LYS A 243 -7.50 -14.07 -11.80
N ILE A 244 -7.96 -13.13 -10.96
CA ILE A 244 -7.45 -12.92 -9.60
C ILE A 244 -8.15 -13.86 -8.61
N GLU A 245 -7.61 -14.01 -7.40
CA GLU A 245 -8.27 -14.84 -6.41
C GLU A 245 -9.47 -14.12 -5.76
N GLN A 246 -9.31 -12.83 -5.46
CA GLN A 246 -10.28 -12.03 -4.72
C GLN A 246 -10.24 -10.56 -5.17
N ASN A 247 -11.38 -9.89 -5.08
CA ASN A 247 -11.45 -8.43 -5.21
C ASN A 247 -11.20 -7.82 -3.82
N VAL A 248 -10.09 -7.11 -3.64
CA VAL A 248 -9.74 -6.42 -2.38
C VAL A 248 -9.96 -4.92 -2.55
N ILE A 249 -11.02 -4.41 -1.94
CA ILE A 249 -11.38 -2.99 -2.03
C ILE A 249 -10.87 -2.27 -0.80
N MET A 250 -10.04 -1.26 -1.01
CA MET A 250 -9.55 -0.35 0.01
C MET A 250 -10.35 0.95 -0.05
N TYR A 251 -11.07 1.25 1.04
CA TYR A 251 -11.75 2.51 1.27
C TYR A 251 -10.85 3.42 2.12
N ARG A 252 -10.52 4.60 1.60
CA ARG A 252 -9.60 5.55 2.24
C ARG A 252 -10.28 6.89 2.45
N ILE A 253 -10.17 7.45 3.64
CA ILE A 253 -10.61 8.81 3.96
C ILE A 253 -9.39 9.58 4.46
N TYR A 254 -9.04 10.68 3.80
CA TYR A 254 -7.93 11.55 4.19
C TYR A 254 -8.46 12.83 4.83
N GLU A 255 -7.90 13.18 5.99
CA GLU A 255 -8.31 14.34 6.78
C GLU A 255 -9.84 14.37 7.01
N PRO A 256 -10.40 13.39 7.75
CA PRO A 256 -11.80 13.46 8.18
C PRO A 256 -12.00 14.62 9.16
N HIS A 257 -13.05 15.42 8.97
CA HIS A 257 -13.32 16.65 9.73
C HIS A 257 -14.24 16.42 10.95
N ASP A 258 -14.05 15.31 11.64
CA ASP A 258 -14.78 14.89 12.83
C ASP A 258 -13.88 14.17 13.82
N GLN A 259 -14.30 14.11 15.08
CA GLN A 259 -13.52 13.52 16.16
C GLN A 259 -13.44 11.99 16.04
N GLN A 260 -14.46 11.35 15.47
CA GLN A 260 -14.50 9.90 15.27
C GLN A 260 -13.62 9.47 14.08
N ARG A 261 -13.20 10.44 13.25
CA ARG A 261 -12.39 10.26 12.05
C ARG A 261 -13.07 9.34 11.04
N GLU A 262 -14.38 9.50 10.86
CA GLU A 262 -15.19 8.74 9.89
C GLU A 262 -15.89 9.62 8.85
N GLY A 263 -15.64 10.94 8.88
CA GLY A 263 -16.27 11.91 7.99
C GLY A 263 -17.75 12.14 8.30
N ARG A 264 -18.18 11.95 9.55
CA ARG A 264 -19.58 12.12 10.01
C ARG A 264 -20.61 11.24 9.29
N VAL A 265 -20.16 10.20 8.60
CA VAL A 265 -21.01 9.25 7.87
C VAL A 265 -20.89 7.85 8.48
N LYS A 266 -21.88 7.01 8.21
CA LYS A 266 -21.78 5.58 8.52
C LYS A 266 -20.86 4.90 7.50
N ILE A 267 -20.36 3.74 7.88
CA ILE A 267 -19.69 2.87 6.92
C ILE A 267 -20.65 2.48 5.77
N PRO A 268 -20.19 2.46 4.51
CA PRO A 268 -21.02 2.08 3.37
C PRO A 268 -21.61 0.67 3.51
N GLN A 269 -22.82 0.47 3.02
CA GLN A 269 -23.47 -0.84 2.97
C GLN A 269 -23.13 -1.55 1.65
N ILE A 270 -23.09 -2.88 1.68
CA ILE A 270 -22.79 -3.70 0.51
C ILE A 270 -23.98 -4.57 0.16
N TYR A 271 -24.36 -4.53 -1.10
CA TYR A 271 -25.43 -5.34 -1.66
C TYR A 271 -24.89 -6.26 -2.75
N PHE A 272 -25.44 -7.46 -2.86
CA PHE A 272 -25.27 -8.30 -4.03
C PHE A 272 -26.47 -8.13 -4.96
N GLN A 273 -26.21 -7.75 -6.21
CA GLN A 273 -27.20 -7.72 -7.27
C GLN A 273 -27.06 -9.01 -8.10
N PRO A 274 -28.04 -9.93 -8.01
CA PRO A 274 -28.03 -11.12 -8.86
C PRO A 274 -28.23 -10.76 -10.33
N LYS A 275 -27.82 -11.68 -11.22
CA LYS A 275 -28.20 -11.59 -12.63
C LYS A 275 -29.73 -11.65 -12.77
N GLU A 276 -30.23 -11.09 -13.85
CA GLU A 276 -31.67 -11.01 -14.10
C GLU A 276 -32.36 -12.38 -13.95
N ASN A 277 -33.51 -12.42 -13.28
CA ASN A 277 -34.31 -13.61 -12.99
C ASN A 277 -33.65 -14.67 -12.09
N GLN A 278 -32.47 -14.40 -11.52
CA GLN A 278 -31.86 -15.32 -10.56
C GLN A 278 -32.33 -15.04 -9.13
N VAL A 279 -33.11 -15.97 -8.57
CA VAL A 279 -33.44 -15.94 -7.14
C VAL A 279 -32.24 -16.44 -6.34
N ILE A 280 -31.83 -15.66 -5.34
CA ILE A 280 -30.71 -16.00 -4.46
C ILE A 280 -31.23 -16.16 -3.04
N ASP A 281 -30.79 -17.25 -2.41
CA ASP A 281 -30.93 -17.47 -0.98
C ASP A 281 -29.80 -16.72 -0.26
N LYS A 282 -30.17 -15.73 0.58
CA LYS A 282 -29.19 -14.89 1.29
C LYS A 282 -28.29 -15.72 2.20
N GLU A 283 -28.81 -16.71 2.92
CA GLU A 283 -28.02 -17.51 3.86
C GLU A 283 -26.98 -18.35 3.10
N LYS A 284 -27.38 -18.98 1.99
CA LYS A 284 -26.45 -19.72 1.13
C LYS A 284 -25.40 -18.80 0.50
N PHE A 285 -25.79 -17.62 0.06
CA PHE A 285 -24.84 -16.64 -0.48
C PHE A 285 -23.83 -16.18 0.58
N CYS A 286 -24.29 -15.86 1.80
CA CYS A 286 -23.39 -15.51 2.89
C CYS A 286 -22.43 -16.68 3.24
N GLN A 287 -22.91 -17.94 3.22
CA GLN A 287 -22.04 -19.11 3.39
C GLN A 287 -20.99 -19.22 2.29
N PHE A 288 -21.35 -18.95 1.04
CA PHE A 288 -20.40 -18.90 -0.08
C PHE A 288 -19.32 -17.82 0.15
N MET A 289 -19.74 -16.61 0.51
CA MET A 289 -18.82 -15.50 0.84
C MET A 289 -17.84 -15.89 1.94
N GLN A 290 -18.35 -16.47 3.04
CA GLN A 290 -17.56 -16.88 4.19
C GLN A 290 -16.57 -18.01 3.85
N GLN A 291 -16.99 -19.00 3.07
CA GLN A 291 -16.11 -20.09 2.63
C GLN A 291 -15.01 -19.59 1.69
N ASN A 292 -15.34 -18.64 0.78
CA ASN A 292 -14.36 -18.05 -0.12
C ASN A 292 -13.25 -17.35 0.68
N PHE A 293 -13.63 -16.63 1.74
CA PHE A 293 -12.68 -16.01 2.65
C PHE A 293 -11.85 -17.03 3.43
N GLN A 294 -12.48 -17.99 4.11
CA GLN A 294 -11.79 -18.96 4.96
C GLN A 294 -10.78 -19.81 4.18
N ARG A 295 -11.11 -20.20 2.95
CA ARG A 295 -10.21 -21.00 2.11
C ARG A 295 -8.98 -20.24 1.65
N LYS A 296 -9.14 -18.95 1.35
CA LYS A 296 -8.10 -18.13 0.74
C LYS A 296 -7.30 -17.35 1.79
N GLY A 297 -7.90 -17.12 2.95
CA GLY A 297 -7.37 -16.29 4.02
C GLY A 297 -7.29 -14.82 3.62
N ASP A 298 -6.99 -13.97 4.59
CA ASP A 298 -6.46 -12.64 4.29
C ASP A 298 -4.95 -12.77 4.03
N LYS A 299 -4.58 -12.84 2.76
CA LYS A 299 -3.17 -12.86 2.34
C LYS A 299 -2.57 -11.45 2.29
N MET A 300 -3.34 -10.40 2.56
CA MET A 300 -2.81 -9.04 2.58
C MET A 300 -1.97 -8.82 3.84
N ALA A 301 -0.66 -9.02 3.71
CA ALA A 301 0.32 -8.85 4.78
C ALA A 301 0.26 -7.49 5.48
N ILE A 302 -0.26 -6.46 4.78
CA ILE A 302 -0.28 -5.07 5.23
C ILE A 302 -1.35 -4.81 6.30
N PHE A 303 -2.45 -5.60 6.37
CA PHE A 303 -3.56 -5.33 7.28
C PHE A 303 -4.11 -6.56 8.02
N MET A 304 -3.25 -7.53 8.29
CA MET A 304 -3.59 -8.73 9.07
C MET A 304 -4.27 -8.40 10.42
N GLU A 305 -5.17 -9.29 10.86
CA GLU A 305 -6.04 -9.07 12.02
C GLU A 305 -5.34 -8.98 13.39
N ASN A 306 -5.97 -8.23 14.29
CA ASN A 306 -5.80 -8.10 15.75
C ASN A 306 -4.82 -7.05 16.33
N LYS A 307 -5.27 -6.40 17.42
CA LYS A 307 -4.48 -5.56 18.35
C LYS A 307 -3.20 -6.24 18.89
N ILE A 308 -3.13 -7.58 18.83
CA ILE A 308 -1.95 -8.36 19.19
C ILE A 308 -0.86 -8.19 18.12
N LEU A 309 -1.24 -8.08 16.85
CA LEU A 309 -0.33 -7.72 15.78
C LEU A 309 0.21 -6.31 16.01
N ASP A 310 -0.62 -5.30 16.31
CA ASP A 310 -0.10 -3.93 16.54
C ASP A 310 0.99 -3.87 17.60
N LYS A 311 0.80 -4.50 18.78
CA LYS A 311 1.83 -4.53 19.82
C LYS A 311 3.06 -5.34 19.42
N LYS A 312 2.86 -6.50 18.78
CA LYS A 312 3.98 -7.34 18.31
C LYS A 312 4.78 -6.62 17.22
N MET A 313 4.10 -5.95 16.31
CA MET A 313 4.69 -5.23 15.20
C MET A 313 5.36 -3.93 15.66
N GLN A 314 4.77 -3.20 16.61
CA GLN A 314 5.44 -2.08 17.31
C GLN A 314 6.70 -2.56 18.03
N LYS A 315 6.64 -3.71 18.71
CA LYS A 315 7.81 -4.32 19.35
C LYS A 315 8.87 -4.71 18.32
N LEU A 316 8.48 -5.30 17.19
CA LEU A 316 9.41 -5.65 16.11
C LEU A 316 10.06 -4.41 15.47
N ALA A 317 9.31 -3.32 15.31
CA ALA A 317 9.86 -2.02 14.89
C ALA A 317 10.91 -1.52 15.90
N GLN A 318 10.58 -1.51 17.20
CA GLN A 318 11.50 -1.13 18.28
C GLN A 318 12.73 -2.05 18.37
N GLU A 319 12.58 -3.36 18.17
CA GLU A 319 13.69 -4.32 18.18
C GLU A 319 14.62 -4.08 16.96
N ALA A 320 14.05 -3.77 15.80
CA ALA A 320 14.80 -3.44 14.60
C ALA A 320 15.60 -2.12 14.75
N ASP A 321 15.18 -1.20 15.62
CA ASP A 321 15.93 0.04 15.89
C ASP A 321 17.37 -0.19 16.40
N SER A 322 17.63 -1.38 16.96
CA SER A 322 18.94 -1.76 17.49
C SER A 322 19.88 -2.42 16.47
N GLN A 323 19.39 -2.77 15.28
CA GLN A 323 20.13 -3.58 14.32
C GLN A 323 20.86 -2.70 13.30
N LYS A 324 22.15 -2.97 13.08
CA LYS A 324 22.84 -2.45 11.89
C LYS A 324 22.31 -3.19 10.66
N ILE A 325 21.95 -2.47 9.61
CA ILE A 325 21.53 -3.06 8.34
C ILE A 325 22.75 -3.14 7.41
N PRO A 326 23.29 -4.35 7.15
CA PRO A 326 24.46 -4.50 6.30
C PRO A 326 24.18 -4.00 4.88
N GLY A 327 25.08 -3.18 4.33
CA GLY A 327 24.97 -2.65 2.98
C GLY A 327 24.00 -1.47 2.82
N TYR A 328 23.38 -0.99 3.90
CA TYR A 328 22.63 0.27 3.84
C TYR A 328 23.59 1.45 3.66
N GLN A 329 23.52 2.11 2.50
CA GLN A 329 24.31 3.29 2.18
C GLN A 329 23.39 4.29 1.47
N PRO A 330 22.60 5.07 2.21
CA PRO A 330 21.78 6.10 1.61
C PRO A 330 22.68 7.11 0.87
N PRO A 331 22.23 7.63 -0.30
CA PRO A 331 23.00 8.61 -1.06
C PRO A 331 23.34 9.85 -0.22
N ASN A 332 24.51 10.43 -0.51
CA ASN A 332 24.95 11.71 0.03
C ASN A 332 25.45 12.61 -1.12
N PRO A 333 24.72 13.67 -1.51
CA PRO A 333 23.46 14.14 -0.91
C PRO A 333 22.30 13.16 -1.10
N VAL A 334 21.23 13.33 -0.30
CA VAL A 334 20.05 12.45 -0.39
C VAL A 334 19.47 12.52 -1.80
N SER A 335 19.24 11.34 -2.38
CA SER A 335 18.58 11.15 -3.67
C SER A 335 17.10 10.87 -3.45
N TRP A 336 16.26 11.43 -4.32
CA TRP A 336 14.81 11.26 -4.27
C TRP A 336 14.29 10.45 -5.46
N ILE A 337 13.40 9.51 -5.19
CA ILE A 337 12.79 8.58 -6.17
C ILE A 337 11.26 8.58 -6.04
N ILE A 338 10.54 8.08 -7.04
CA ILE A 338 9.09 7.87 -6.94
C ILE A 338 8.81 6.53 -6.23
N GLY A 339 8.12 6.60 -5.09
CA GLY A 339 7.90 5.49 -4.16
C GLY A 339 6.56 4.75 -4.32
N THR A 340 6.10 4.46 -5.54
CA THR A 340 4.81 3.76 -5.78
C THR A 340 4.92 2.23 -5.84
N ASP A 341 6.10 1.69 -6.14
CA ASP A 341 6.40 0.24 -6.12
C ASP A 341 7.31 -0.06 -4.92
N PHE A 342 6.75 -0.66 -3.87
CA PHE A 342 7.48 -0.93 -2.63
C PHE A 342 8.69 -1.86 -2.85
N PRO A 343 8.54 -3.02 -3.52
CA PRO A 343 9.67 -3.86 -3.89
C PRO A 343 10.80 -3.14 -4.61
N GLY A 344 10.50 -2.35 -5.65
CA GLY A 344 11.52 -1.61 -6.38
C GLY A 344 12.20 -0.51 -5.54
N MET A 345 11.45 0.17 -4.68
CA MET A 345 11.99 1.16 -3.73
C MET A 345 12.98 0.53 -2.74
N ILE A 346 12.66 -0.65 -2.19
CA ILE A 346 13.57 -1.41 -1.32
C ILE A 346 14.81 -1.88 -2.09
N LYS A 347 14.64 -2.40 -3.32
CA LYS A 347 15.78 -2.80 -4.17
C LYS A 347 16.74 -1.63 -4.43
N TYR A 348 16.20 -0.43 -4.66
CA TYR A 348 17.01 0.78 -4.87
C TYR A 348 17.89 1.11 -3.65
N ALA A 349 17.32 1.11 -2.45
CA ALA A 349 18.07 1.42 -1.23
C ALA A 349 18.97 0.28 -0.72
N PHE A 350 18.64 -0.96 -1.09
CA PHE A 350 19.30 -2.17 -0.62
C PHE A 350 19.54 -3.14 -1.79
N PRO A 351 20.49 -2.83 -2.69
CA PRO A 351 20.70 -3.62 -3.92
C PRO A 351 21.14 -5.07 -3.66
N SER A 352 21.57 -5.38 -2.43
CA SER A 352 21.93 -6.74 -2.00
C SER A 352 20.72 -7.61 -1.64
N ILE A 353 19.53 -7.03 -1.45
CA ILE A 353 18.31 -7.79 -1.17
C ILE A 353 17.77 -8.35 -2.49
N PRO A 354 17.54 -9.67 -2.61
CA PRO A 354 17.05 -10.31 -3.83
C PRO A 354 15.54 -10.10 -4.00
N LEU A 355 15.12 -8.84 -4.07
CA LEU A 355 13.75 -8.43 -4.30
C LEU A 355 13.66 -7.80 -5.70
N GLU A 356 12.67 -8.20 -6.48
CA GLU A 356 12.43 -7.64 -7.81
C GLU A 356 11.27 -6.64 -7.77
N PRO A 357 11.30 -5.59 -8.60
CA PRO A 357 10.15 -4.72 -8.81
C PRO A 357 8.91 -5.54 -9.14
N SER A 358 7.77 -5.20 -8.55
CA SER A 358 6.53 -5.96 -8.79
C SER A 358 5.96 -5.72 -10.19
N GLY A 359 6.36 -4.62 -10.85
CA GLY A 359 5.79 -4.16 -12.11
C GLY A 359 4.45 -3.45 -11.97
N HIS A 360 3.88 -3.39 -10.77
CA HIS A 360 2.58 -2.78 -10.49
C HIS A 360 2.64 -1.92 -9.21
N PRO A 361 1.86 -0.83 -9.09
CA PRO A 361 1.68 -0.18 -7.80
C PRO A 361 1.08 -1.15 -6.77
N THR A 362 1.69 -1.26 -5.60
CA THR A 362 1.28 -2.17 -4.51
C THR A 362 0.67 -1.41 -3.34
N GLY A 363 -0.64 -1.50 -3.14
CA GLY A 363 -1.36 -0.86 -2.02
C GLY A 363 -1.39 0.68 -2.07
N ALA A 364 -0.78 1.30 -3.08
CA ALA A 364 -0.69 2.73 -3.28
C ALA A 364 -2.08 3.35 -3.52
N ASN A 365 -2.23 4.62 -3.13
CA ASN A 365 -3.32 5.45 -3.60
C ASN A 365 -2.92 6.05 -4.95
N MET A 366 -3.67 5.77 -6.02
CA MET A 366 -3.32 6.17 -7.38
C MET A 366 -3.51 7.65 -7.65
N ASP A 367 -4.27 8.37 -6.80
CA ASP A 367 -4.34 9.83 -6.77
C ASP A 367 -3.24 10.49 -5.92
N THR A 368 -2.46 9.66 -5.23
CA THR A 368 -1.25 10.08 -4.52
C THR A 368 -0.02 9.74 -5.35
N ARG A 369 0.98 10.62 -5.29
CA ARG A 369 2.36 10.24 -5.60
C ARG A 369 3.26 10.52 -4.43
N TYR A 370 4.26 9.65 -4.31
CA TYR A 370 5.16 9.56 -3.17
C TYR A 370 6.55 9.90 -3.67
N LEU A 371 7.13 10.98 -3.18
CA LEU A 371 8.55 11.25 -3.34
C LEU A 371 9.27 10.66 -2.13
N ALA A 372 10.17 9.72 -2.39
CA ALA A 372 10.85 8.91 -1.40
C ALA A 372 12.32 9.25 -1.29
N GLY A 373 12.81 9.40 -0.07
CA GLY A 373 14.23 9.63 0.22
C GLY A 373 14.67 8.77 1.40
N TYR A 374 15.86 8.17 1.31
CA TYR A 374 16.45 7.39 2.40
C TYR A 374 17.51 8.24 3.12
N LEU A 375 17.40 8.38 4.44
CA LEU A 375 18.32 9.19 5.26
C LEU A 375 19.29 8.31 6.02
N ASP A 376 20.49 8.81 6.28
CA ASP A 376 21.52 8.18 7.11
C ASP A 376 21.34 8.52 8.60
N PRO A 377 20.80 7.61 9.44
CA PRO A 377 20.59 7.86 10.86
C PRO A 377 21.91 7.86 11.66
N HIS A 378 23.04 7.52 11.03
CA HIS A 378 24.37 7.69 11.63
C HIS A 378 24.83 9.15 11.63
N LYS A 379 24.21 10.02 10.84
CA LYS A 379 24.43 11.47 10.86
C LYS A 379 23.62 12.08 12.00
N GLU A 380 24.17 13.08 12.68
CA GLU A 380 23.49 13.67 13.84
C GLU A 380 22.19 14.37 13.46
N VAL A 381 22.24 15.14 12.37
CA VAL A 381 21.12 15.92 11.85
C VAL A 381 21.10 15.83 10.32
N THR A 382 19.90 15.68 9.76
CA THR A 382 19.61 15.92 8.33
C THR A 382 18.68 17.13 8.23
N LEU A 383 19.03 18.07 7.35
CA LEU A 383 18.16 19.19 6.99
C LEU A 383 17.55 18.91 5.64
N ILE A 384 16.24 19.10 5.50
CA ILE A 384 15.52 18.96 4.23
C ILE A 384 14.68 20.21 3.99
N ARG A 385 14.81 20.81 2.81
CA ARG A 385 13.95 21.92 2.37
C ARG A 385 13.36 21.70 1.02
N PHE A 386 12.09 22.03 0.93
CA PHE A 386 11.33 21.98 -0.30
C PHE A 386 10.29 23.08 -0.30
N LYS A 387 9.91 23.54 -1.49
CA LYS A 387 8.79 24.46 -1.65
C LYS A 387 7.48 23.72 -1.38
N ALA A 388 6.64 24.26 -0.50
CA ALA A 388 5.35 23.66 -0.22
C ALA A 388 4.40 23.84 -1.43
N PRO A 389 3.80 22.77 -1.98
CA PRO A 389 2.71 22.93 -2.91
C PRO A 389 1.56 23.70 -2.24
N LYS A 390 0.96 24.65 -2.97
CA LYS A 390 -0.15 25.42 -2.44
C LYS A 390 -1.39 24.56 -2.32
N ILE A 391 -1.91 24.46 -1.10
CA ILE A 391 -3.18 23.81 -0.82
C ILE A 391 -4.28 24.58 -1.52
N ASN A 392 -5.26 23.86 -2.05
CA ASN A 392 -6.44 24.38 -2.74
C ASN A 392 -6.20 25.10 -4.08
N GLU A 393 -4.95 25.22 -4.52
CA GLU A 393 -4.56 25.75 -5.82
C GLU A 393 -3.83 24.68 -6.64
N GLN A 394 -2.78 24.08 -6.06
CA GLN A 394 -1.93 23.12 -6.74
C GLN A 394 -2.23 21.69 -6.32
N VAL A 395 -2.59 21.47 -5.06
CA VAL A 395 -2.96 20.16 -4.50
C VAL A 395 -4.06 20.31 -3.47
N ARG A 396 -4.85 19.26 -3.22
CA ARG A 396 -5.79 19.25 -2.07
C ARG A 396 -5.11 18.97 -0.74
N TYR A 397 -4.08 18.15 -0.78
CA TYR A 397 -3.42 17.66 0.43
C TYR A 397 -1.97 17.30 0.11
N TRP A 398 -1.09 17.57 1.07
CA TRP A 398 0.24 17.01 1.11
C TRP A 398 0.69 16.74 2.54
N SER A 399 1.59 15.77 2.68
CA SER A 399 2.19 15.39 3.96
C SER A 399 3.64 14.97 3.78
N ILE A 400 4.37 15.00 4.89
CA ILE A 400 5.69 14.38 5.01
C ILE A 400 5.66 13.40 6.18
N GLY A 401 6.24 12.22 6.01
CA GLY A 401 6.37 11.24 7.08
C GLY A 401 7.69 10.49 7.09
N SER A 402 8.04 9.99 8.26
CA SER A 402 9.22 9.16 8.55
C SER A 402 8.76 7.73 8.79
N TYR A 403 9.39 6.79 8.08
CA TYR A 403 8.98 5.41 7.97
C TYR A 403 10.16 4.48 8.19
N GLN A 404 9.94 3.40 8.95
CA GLN A 404 10.89 2.32 9.07
C GLN A 404 10.59 1.25 8.01
N PRO A 405 11.41 1.15 6.93
CA PRO A 405 11.17 0.18 5.87
C PRO A 405 11.57 -1.25 6.29
N PHE A 406 12.50 -1.37 7.24
CA PHE A 406 13.16 -2.63 7.60
C PHE A 406 12.50 -3.32 8.80
N ASN A 407 11.36 -3.92 8.53
CA ASN A 407 10.72 -4.98 9.33
C ASN A 407 9.66 -5.76 8.50
N GLY A 408 9.53 -5.46 7.20
CA GLY A 408 8.48 -5.97 6.32
C GLY A 408 7.15 -5.21 6.46
N LEU A 409 7.07 -4.16 7.29
CA LEU A 409 5.80 -3.56 7.73
C LEU A 409 5.68 -2.07 7.42
N MET A 410 6.73 -1.40 6.95
CA MET A 410 6.72 0.04 6.65
C MET A 410 6.10 0.88 7.77
N TYR A 411 6.67 0.79 8.96
CA TYR A 411 6.07 1.39 10.14
C TYR A 411 6.16 2.93 10.09
N ALA A 412 5.02 3.62 10.18
CA ALA A 412 4.91 5.07 10.22
C ALA A 412 5.32 5.58 11.62
N TYR A 413 6.52 6.14 11.72
CA TYR A 413 7.04 6.68 12.96
C TYR A 413 6.35 7.99 13.32
N ASP A 414 6.24 8.88 12.34
CA ASP A 414 5.44 10.09 12.42
C ASP A 414 5.10 10.60 11.01
N CYS A 415 4.01 11.37 10.90
CA CYS A 415 3.70 12.15 9.71
C CYS A 415 3.10 13.49 10.12
N SER A 416 3.45 14.53 9.39
CA SER A 416 2.87 15.86 9.52
C SER A 416 2.24 16.24 8.20
N ARG A 417 1.00 16.74 8.24
CA ARG A 417 0.35 17.34 7.07
C ARG A 417 0.66 18.83 7.00
N TYR A 418 0.35 19.42 5.85
CA TYR A 418 0.65 20.81 5.51
C TYR A 418 0.36 21.88 6.59
N ASN A 419 -0.72 21.75 7.37
CA ASN A 419 -1.12 22.73 8.38
C ASN A 419 -0.62 22.42 9.80
N GLU A 420 0.19 21.38 9.95
CA GLU A 420 0.87 21.01 11.20
C GLU A 420 2.33 21.46 11.23
N LEU A 421 2.80 22.04 10.12
CA LEU A 421 4.18 22.45 9.90
C LEU A 421 4.30 23.97 9.86
N LEU A 422 5.46 24.46 10.31
CA LEU A 422 5.92 25.80 10.05
C LEU A 422 6.29 25.92 8.57
N ILE A 423 5.59 26.82 7.87
CA ILE A 423 5.90 27.21 6.50
C ILE A 423 6.48 28.63 6.55
N THR A 424 7.62 28.83 5.91
CA THR A 424 8.29 30.13 5.88
C THR A 424 7.53 31.13 4.99
N PRO A 425 7.76 32.45 5.13
CA PRO A 425 7.07 33.46 4.31
C PRO A 425 7.29 33.31 2.79
N ASP A 426 8.42 32.73 2.38
CA ASP A 426 8.74 32.38 0.99
C ASP A 426 8.19 31.00 0.56
N ASN A 427 7.28 30.41 1.36
CA ASN A 427 6.55 29.18 1.08
C ASN A 427 7.44 27.91 1.00
N TYR A 428 8.46 27.85 1.86
CA TYR A 428 9.29 26.65 2.04
C TYR A 428 8.99 25.96 3.36
N VAL A 429 9.21 24.65 3.38
CA VAL A 429 9.25 23.85 4.60
C VAL A 429 10.71 23.56 4.90
N ASN A 430 11.15 23.90 6.11
CA ASN A 430 12.46 23.51 6.62
C ASN A 430 12.27 22.40 7.66
N MET A 431 12.67 21.18 7.31
CA MET A 431 12.57 19.99 8.16
C MET A 431 13.95 19.62 8.72
N VAL A 432 13.97 19.27 9.99
CA VAL A 432 15.13 18.73 10.70
C VAL A 432 14.81 17.30 11.10
N PHE A 433 15.63 16.36 10.66
CA PHE A 433 15.55 14.97 11.08
C PHE A 433 16.74 14.62 11.95
N SER A 434 16.51 13.97 13.09
CA SER A 434 17.56 13.52 13.99
C SER A 434 17.04 12.40 14.89
N MET A 435 17.94 11.70 15.60
CA MET A 435 17.54 10.97 16.81
C MET A 435 17.10 11.97 17.89
N ARG A 436 16.20 11.58 18.80
CA ARG A 436 15.73 12.47 19.88
C ARG A 436 16.85 13.05 20.75
N LYS A 437 17.91 12.29 21.02
CA LYS A 437 19.09 12.76 21.77
C LYS A 437 19.87 13.89 21.08
N ASN A 438 19.75 13.99 19.75
CA ASN A 438 20.44 14.97 18.92
C ASN A 438 19.50 16.07 18.42
N LYS A 439 18.23 16.10 18.89
CA LYS A 439 17.25 17.10 18.49
C LYS A 439 17.77 18.50 18.83
N PRO A 440 17.95 19.40 17.83
CA PRO A 440 18.33 20.78 18.07
C PRO A 440 17.26 21.54 18.84
N SER A 441 17.68 22.49 19.67
CA SER A 441 16.77 23.28 20.52
C SER A 441 15.77 24.16 19.75
N SER A 442 16.13 24.59 18.54
CA SER A 442 15.34 25.44 17.63
C SER A 442 14.36 24.66 16.73
N ALA A 443 14.41 23.33 16.74
CA ALA A 443 13.58 22.47 15.91
C ALA A 443 12.43 21.85 16.74
N CYS A 444 11.20 21.94 16.25
CA CYS A 444 10.00 21.57 16.99
C CYS A 444 9.16 20.50 16.28
N SER A 445 8.63 19.55 17.05
CA SER A 445 7.62 18.62 16.52
C SER A 445 6.29 19.34 16.27
N LYS A 446 5.41 18.72 15.50
CA LYS A 446 4.05 19.23 15.28
C LYS A 446 3.27 19.46 16.58
N GLU A 447 3.47 18.64 17.61
CA GLU A 447 2.83 18.80 18.92
C GLU A 447 3.34 20.06 19.65
N GLU A 448 4.65 20.32 19.60
CA GLU A 448 5.23 21.52 20.20
C GLU A 448 4.79 22.79 19.47
N ILE A 449 4.67 22.72 18.13
CA ILE A 449 4.12 23.81 17.30
C ILE A 449 2.65 24.05 17.67
N ALA A 450 1.83 22.99 17.79
CA ALA A 450 0.43 23.09 18.20
C ALA A 450 0.27 23.68 19.62
N GLN A 451 1.23 23.41 20.50
CA GLN A 451 1.32 24.00 21.85
C GLN A 451 1.87 25.44 21.85
N LYS A 452 2.11 26.04 20.68
CA LYS A 452 2.62 27.41 20.50
C LYS A 452 3.95 27.66 21.23
N LYS A 453 4.83 26.65 21.25
CA LYS A 453 6.18 26.81 21.78
C LYS A 453 6.91 27.92 21.00
N THR A 454 7.51 28.87 21.72
CA THR A 454 7.90 30.18 21.17
C THR A 454 9.26 30.19 20.48
N ASN A 455 10.10 29.17 20.68
CA ASN A 455 11.44 29.09 20.11
C ASN A 455 11.54 28.18 18.88
N CYS A 456 10.40 27.88 18.24
CA CYS A 456 10.34 27.02 17.06
C CYS A 456 10.69 27.79 15.80
N LEU A 457 11.89 27.52 15.24
CA LEU A 457 12.34 28.08 13.97
C LEU A 457 12.24 27.06 12.83
N TYR A 458 12.30 25.77 13.17
CA TYR A 458 12.30 24.67 12.20
C TYR A 458 11.32 23.58 12.62
N ASN A 459 10.84 22.80 11.64
CA ASN A 459 10.08 21.59 11.89
C ASN A 459 11.02 20.45 12.25
N TRP A 460 10.60 19.54 13.13
CA TRP A 460 11.39 18.40 13.56
C TRP A 460 10.61 17.09 13.47
N MET A 461 11.27 16.04 13.01
CA MET A 461 10.76 14.68 13.03
C MET A 461 11.91 13.70 13.37
N GLU A 462 11.59 12.62 14.09
CA GLU A 462 12.62 11.65 14.48
C GLU A 462 13.01 10.73 13.31
N TYR A 463 14.27 10.31 13.27
CA TYR A 463 14.68 9.17 12.45
C TYR A 463 13.95 7.91 12.90
N SER A 464 13.42 7.14 11.95
CA SER A 464 12.59 5.96 12.19
C SER A 464 13.43 4.68 12.28
N GLY A 465 14.54 4.71 13.03
CA GLY A 465 15.42 3.56 13.23
C GLY A 465 16.67 3.55 12.33
N PRO A 466 17.32 2.39 12.12
CA PRO A 466 18.63 2.25 11.44
C PRO A 466 18.59 2.49 9.94
N ALA A 467 17.40 2.48 9.34
CA ALA A 467 17.15 3.00 8.01
C ALA A 467 15.91 3.88 8.09
N THR A 468 16.05 5.15 7.74
CA THR A 468 14.93 6.09 7.73
C THR A 468 14.49 6.33 6.30
N LEU A 469 13.23 6.01 6.01
CA LEU A 469 12.57 6.36 4.76
C LEU A 469 11.70 7.59 5.00
N ILE A 470 11.86 8.62 4.19
CA ILE A 470 10.97 9.76 4.13
C ILE A 470 10.04 9.61 2.94
N TRP A 471 8.75 9.89 3.15
CA TRP A 471 7.79 10.07 2.08
C TRP A 471 7.15 11.43 2.15
N ILE A 472 7.29 12.18 1.05
CA ILE A 472 6.48 13.37 0.78
C ILE A 472 5.36 12.95 -0.16
N ARG A 473 4.10 13.18 0.25
CA ARG A 473 2.90 12.83 -0.51
C ARG A 473 2.27 14.07 -1.11
N GLN A 474 1.87 13.99 -2.36
CA GLN A 474 0.98 14.98 -2.98
C GLN A 474 -0.27 14.25 -3.45
N LEU A 475 -1.44 14.75 -3.03
CA LEU A 475 -2.74 14.12 -3.30
C LEU A 475 -3.62 15.08 -4.10
N VAL A 476 -4.16 14.56 -5.22
CA VAL A 476 -5.03 15.29 -6.17
C VAL A 476 -4.39 16.60 -6.61
N SER A 477 -3.46 16.50 -7.57
CA SER A 477 -2.80 17.68 -8.15
C SER A 477 -3.63 18.32 -9.25
N ASP A 478 -3.58 19.63 -9.32
CA ASP A 478 -4.20 20.41 -10.38
C ASP A 478 -3.35 20.41 -11.66
N THR A 479 -3.99 20.45 -12.82
CA THR A 479 -3.32 20.52 -14.12
C THR A 479 -2.49 21.79 -14.33
N SER A 480 -2.76 22.86 -13.58
CA SER A 480 -1.97 24.09 -13.56
C SER A 480 -0.64 23.95 -12.80
N TYR A 481 -0.39 22.81 -12.16
CA TYR A 481 0.84 22.48 -11.44
C TYR A 481 1.61 21.35 -12.17
N PRO A 482 2.26 21.64 -13.31
CA PRO A 482 2.93 20.63 -14.14
C PRO A 482 4.15 20.01 -13.45
N GLU A 483 4.77 20.70 -12.49
CA GLU A 483 5.84 20.17 -11.64
C GLU A 483 5.34 19.13 -10.62
N SER A 484 4.04 18.81 -10.58
CA SER A 484 3.54 17.75 -9.70
C SER A 484 4.20 16.40 -10.00
N LEU A 485 4.38 15.60 -8.95
CA LEU A 485 4.80 14.21 -9.02
C LEU A 485 3.88 13.34 -9.90
N ILE A 486 2.58 13.68 -10.02
CA ILE A 486 1.63 12.90 -10.83
C ILE A 486 1.92 12.99 -12.33
N TYR A 487 2.60 14.05 -12.77
CA TYR A 487 2.90 14.31 -14.18
C TYR A 487 4.30 13.84 -14.60
N TYR A 488 5.11 13.34 -13.67
CA TYR A 488 6.37 12.69 -14.00
C TYR A 488 6.11 11.31 -14.62
N GLN A 489 6.67 11.06 -15.81
CA GLN A 489 6.42 9.84 -16.59
C GLN A 489 7.70 9.05 -16.94
N ASP A 490 8.88 9.57 -16.60
CA ASP A 490 10.16 8.91 -16.86
C ASP A 490 10.47 7.85 -15.79
N ASP A 491 11.70 7.30 -15.82
CA ASP A 491 12.16 6.29 -14.86
C ASP A 491 11.96 6.76 -13.40
N PRO A 492 11.15 6.05 -12.58
CA PRO A 492 10.86 6.43 -11.20
C PRO A 492 12.10 6.42 -10.29
N TYR A 493 13.23 5.84 -10.73
CA TYR A 493 14.47 5.76 -9.97
C TYR A 493 15.58 6.69 -10.49
N ASN A 494 15.32 7.48 -11.54
CA ASN A 494 16.26 8.47 -12.07
C ASN A 494 16.10 9.82 -11.36
N SER A 495 16.88 10.01 -10.30
CA SER A 495 16.77 11.21 -9.45
C SER A 495 17.11 12.53 -10.13
N GLU A 496 18.00 12.54 -11.12
CA GLU A 496 18.33 13.75 -11.88
C GLU A 496 17.19 14.18 -12.81
N ALA A 497 16.52 13.21 -13.46
CA ALA A 497 15.33 13.49 -14.27
C ALA A 497 14.17 13.98 -13.38
N ILE A 498 13.97 13.34 -12.22
CA ILE A 498 12.97 13.79 -11.23
C ILE A 498 13.27 15.22 -10.76
N LYS A 499 14.54 15.54 -10.49
CA LYS A 499 14.97 16.89 -10.11
C LYS A 499 14.70 17.92 -11.20
N ALA A 500 15.00 17.59 -12.46
CA ALA A 500 14.70 18.46 -13.59
C ALA A 500 13.19 18.73 -13.74
N HIS A 501 12.35 17.71 -13.51
CA HIS A 501 10.89 17.83 -13.56
C HIS A 501 10.32 18.67 -12.42
N LEU A 502 10.69 18.37 -11.17
CA LEU A 502 10.14 19.04 -9.98
C LEU A 502 10.65 20.48 -9.81
N LYS A 503 11.79 20.84 -10.42
CA LYS A 503 12.40 22.17 -10.32
C LYS A 503 12.55 22.61 -8.86
N GLU A 504 11.98 23.75 -8.48
CA GLU A 504 12.03 24.29 -7.11
C GLU A 504 11.25 23.47 -6.07
N TYR A 505 10.41 22.53 -6.50
CA TYR A 505 9.71 21.58 -5.61
C TYR A 505 10.56 20.34 -5.29
N TYR A 506 11.71 20.15 -5.96
CA TYR A 506 12.64 19.08 -5.61
C TYR A 506 13.26 19.37 -4.23
N PRO A 507 13.17 18.45 -3.26
CA PRO A 507 13.74 18.69 -1.95
C PRO A 507 15.26 18.69 -1.97
N GLN A 508 15.86 19.71 -1.35
CA GLN A 508 17.28 19.77 -1.07
C GLN A 508 17.53 19.16 0.30
N ALA A 509 18.61 18.39 0.44
CA ALA A 509 18.94 17.74 1.70
C ALA A 509 20.45 17.75 1.97
N ILE A 510 20.81 17.96 3.23
CA ILE A 510 22.20 17.94 3.70
C ILE A 510 22.30 17.33 5.10
N TYR A 511 23.45 16.72 5.37
CA TYR A 511 23.81 16.22 6.69
C TYR A 511 24.76 17.20 7.38
N CYS A 512 24.55 17.46 8.66
CA CYS A 512 25.44 18.31 9.46
C CYS A 512 25.57 17.77 10.90
N SER A 513 26.55 18.28 11.65
CA SER A 513 26.58 18.05 13.10
C SER A 513 25.46 18.85 13.76
N ARG A 514 25.03 18.43 14.95
CA ARG A 514 24.06 19.20 15.75
C ARG A 514 24.63 20.57 16.10
N THR A 515 25.90 20.63 16.50
CA THR A 515 26.58 21.88 16.90
C THR A 515 26.64 22.86 15.74
N ASP A 516 27.07 22.41 14.55
CA ASP A 516 27.08 23.27 13.36
C ASP A 516 25.68 23.82 13.06
N PHE A 517 24.64 22.98 13.15
CA PHE A 517 23.27 23.45 12.94
C PHE A 517 22.80 24.45 14.00
N GLU A 518 23.14 24.24 15.27
CA GLU A 518 22.76 25.17 16.34
C GLU A 518 23.46 26.54 16.19
N GLU A 519 24.67 26.56 15.60
CA GLU A 519 25.42 27.79 15.32
C GLU A 519 25.02 28.50 14.02
N LYS A 520 24.84 27.73 12.94
CA LYS A 520 24.70 28.24 11.56
C LYS A 520 23.25 28.18 11.06
N GLY A 521 22.42 27.33 11.64
CA GLY A 521 21.05 27.09 11.19
C GLY A 521 21.02 26.60 9.75
N TRP A 522 20.26 27.29 8.90
CA TRP A 522 20.06 26.90 7.50
C TRP A 522 21.31 27.07 6.62
N SER A 523 22.32 27.85 7.04
CA SER A 523 23.55 28.02 6.25
C SER A 523 24.45 26.78 6.26
N CYS A 524 24.04 25.66 6.87
CA CYS A 524 24.65 24.36 6.56
C CYS A 524 24.53 23.97 5.07
N PHE A 525 23.64 24.61 4.29
CA PHE A 525 23.55 24.46 2.83
C PHE A 525 24.59 25.28 2.05
N GLU A 526 25.25 26.25 2.70
CA GLU A 526 26.25 27.16 2.12
C GLU A 526 27.67 26.72 2.53
#